data_AF-A0A2S8ZN00-F1
#
_entry.id   AF-A0A2S8ZN00-F1
#
_cell.length_a   1.000
_cell.length_b   1.000
_cell.length_c   1.000
_cell.angle_alpha   90.00
_cell.angle_beta   90.00
_cell.angle_gamma   90.00
#
_symmetry.space_group_name_H-M   'P 1'
#
loop_
_entity.id
_entity.type
_entity.pdbx_description
1 polymer ?
#
loop_
_entity_poly.entity_id
_entity_poly.type
_entity_poly.pdbx_seq_one_letter_code
_entity_poly.pdbx_strand_id
1 'polypeptide(L)'
;MNKNLIIITFFLCQLYFCQTEKKDCPNEVSYFAYSLDDWYVPIKYEIIGDFIDLKIRKKDKDELFIRFKIIKTLSCDFIDVSNCKLKYKVLTYDEETNSYEQRISEIEFNFSDGKGKIYIQHPNFPLITSDATSIDKAQ
;
A
#
# COMPACT_ATOMS: atom_id res chain seq x y z
N MET A 1 -48.03 51.18 19.29
CA MET A 1 -46.77 50.76 19.95
C MET A 1 -47.15 49.67 20.93
N ASN A 2 -46.70 48.41 20.90
CA ASN A 2 -45.49 47.74 20.41
C ASN A 2 -45.92 46.36 19.85
N LYS A 3 -45.55 46.02 18.62
CA LYS A 3 -44.41 45.16 18.23
C LYS A 3 -44.47 43.71 18.77
N ASN A 4 -44.74 42.81 17.82
CA ASN A 4 -44.42 41.38 17.79
C ASN A 4 -43.00 41.07 18.31
N LEU A 5 -42.77 39.87 18.87
CA LEU A 5 -42.05 38.75 18.20
C LEU A 5 -41.89 37.55 19.18
N ILE A 6 -42.62 36.46 18.98
CA ILE A 6 -42.18 35.15 18.41
C ILE A 6 -41.06 34.44 19.20
N ILE A 7 -41.53 33.57 20.10
CA ILE A 7 -41.20 32.13 20.26
C ILE A 7 -39.90 31.64 19.60
N ILE A 8 -38.95 31.37 20.49
CA ILE A 8 -37.91 30.32 20.54
C ILE A 8 -38.03 29.20 19.48
N THR A 9 -36.86 28.79 18.98
CA THR A 9 -36.34 27.42 18.79
C THR A 9 -36.06 26.92 17.36
N PHE A 10 -34.88 26.28 17.28
CA PHE A 10 -34.41 25.30 16.29
C PHE A 10 -34.09 25.82 14.88
N PHE A 11 -32.79 25.86 14.57
CA PHE A 11 -32.20 25.21 13.39
C PHE A 11 -30.67 25.24 13.56
N LEU A 12 -30.09 24.21 14.19
CA LEU A 12 -29.32 23.19 13.47
C LEU A 12 -28.25 23.81 12.55
N CYS A 13 -27.34 24.61 13.10
CA CYS A 13 -26.13 24.99 12.39
C CYS A 13 -25.11 23.85 12.52
N GLN A 14 -25.28 22.89 11.60
CA GLN A 14 -24.24 22.06 11.01
C GLN A 14 -23.21 21.47 11.98
N LEU A 15 -23.59 20.33 12.57
CA LEU A 15 -22.62 19.25 12.74
C LEU A 15 -22.07 18.95 11.35
N TYR A 16 -20.98 19.61 10.97
CA TYR A 16 -20.06 19.06 9.98
C TYR A 16 -19.62 17.72 10.56
N PHE A 17 -20.33 16.67 10.18
CA PHE A 17 -19.79 15.33 10.09
C PHE A 17 -18.59 15.44 9.15
N CYS A 18 -17.44 15.81 9.72
CA CYS A 18 -16.16 15.50 9.13
C CYS A 18 -16.01 13.99 9.32
N GLN A 19 -16.76 13.19 8.54
CA GLN A 19 -16.32 11.84 8.25
C GLN A 19 -15.10 12.04 7.36
N THR A 20 -13.92 12.15 7.97
CA THR A 20 -12.74 11.58 7.34
C THR A 20 -13.07 10.11 7.17
N GLU A 21 -13.64 9.76 6.02
CA GLU A 21 -13.61 8.38 5.53
C GLU A 21 -12.15 7.98 5.63
N LYS A 22 -11.82 7.16 6.62
CA LYS A 22 -10.63 6.35 6.55
C LYS A 22 -10.87 5.52 5.31
N LYS A 23 -10.21 5.87 4.19
CA LYS A 23 -10.08 4.93 3.08
C LYS A 23 -9.40 3.72 3.69
N ASP A 24 -10.16 2.65 3.91
CA ASP A 24 -9.63 1.41 4.43
C ASP A 24 -8.66 0.88 3.39
N CYS A 25 -7.38 0.94 3.72
CA CYS A 25 -6.36 0.37 2.87
C CYS A 25 -6.59 -1.13 2.75
N PRO A 26 -6.21 -1.72 1.61
CA PRO A 26 -6.36 -3.15 1.45
C PRO A 26 -5.55 -3.86 2.53
N ASN A 27 -6.22 -4.71 3.30
CA ASN A 27 -5.57 -5.59 4.26
C ASN A 27 -5.07 -6.88 3.60
N GLU A 28 -5.62 -7.24 2.44
CA GLU A 28 -5.22 -8.45 1.69
C GLU A 28 -5.27 -8.19 0.18
N VAL A 29 -4.11 -8.03 -0.45
CA VAL A 29 -3.99 -7.88 -1.92
C VAL A 29 -2.67 -8.49 -2.43
N SER A 30 -2.64 -8.88 -3.71
CA SER A 30 -1.45 -9.42 -4.35
C SER A 30 -1.14 -8.72 -5.67
N TYR A 31 0.13 -8.44 -5.92
CA TYR A 31 0.64 -7.84 -7.16
C TYR A 31 1.78 -8.68 -7.72
N PHE A 32 1.95 -8.69 -9.05
CA PHE A 32 3.06 -9.35 -9.72
C PHE A 32 3.90 -8.32 -10.48
N ALA A 33 5.20 -8.32 -10.24
CA ALA A 33 6.14 -7.50 -10.98
C ALA A 33 7.08 -8.35 -11.83
N TYR A 34 7.50 -7.81 -12.96
CA TYR A 34 8.52 -8.42 -13.81
C TYR A 34 9.80 -7.57 -13.72
N SER A 35 10.94 -8.25 -13.59
CA SER A 35 12.23 -7.58 -13.76
C SER A 35 12.55 -7.50 -15.26
N LEU A 36 13.19 -6.42 -15.69
CA LEU A 36 13.59 -6.19 -17.08
C LEU A 36 14.77 -7.09 -17.53
N ASP A 37 15.45 -7.76 -16.60
CA ASP A 37 16.51 -8.70 -16.93
C ASP A 37 15.93 -10.11 -17.13
N ASP A 38 16.19 -10.68 -18.31
CA ASP A 38 15.68 -11.96 -18.89
C ASP A 38 15.81 -13.22 -17.99
N TRP A 39 16.30 -13.10 -16.77
CA TRP A 39 16.64 -14.20 -15.87
C TRP A 39 15.68 -14.35 -14.67
N TYR A 40 14.63 -13.51 -14.53
CA TYR A 40 13.73 -13.52 -13.37
C TYR A 40 12.26 -13.85 -13.71
N VAL A 41 11.71 -14.79 -12.94
CA VAL A 41 10.29 -15.16 -12.83
C VAL A 41 9.54 -14.02 -12.11
N PRO A 42 8.21 -13.82 -12.32
CA PRO A 42 7.47 -12.75 -11.66
C PRO A 42 7.70 -12.70 -10.14
N ILE A 43 7.95 -11.49 -9.66
CA ILE A 43 8.08 -11.12 -8.26
C ILE A 43 6.67 -10.94 -7.70
N LYS A 44 6.28 -11.73 -6.70
CA LYS A 44 4.98 -11.60 -6.06
C LYS A 44 5.09 -10.73 -4.81
N TYR A 45 4.26 -9.69 -4.73
CA TYR A 45 4.07 -8.87 -3.55
C TYR A 45 2.71 -9.20 -2.94
N GLU A 46 2.67 -9.52 -1.65
CA GLU A 46 1.44 -9.81 -0.91
C GLU A 46 1.33 -8.86 0.28
N ILE A 47 0.30 -8.02 0.30
CA ILE A 47 -0.06 -7.25 1.49
C ILE A 47 -0.99 -8.13 2.33
N ILE A 48 -0.63 -8.40 3.58
CA ILE A 48 -1.39 -9.22 4.53
C ILE A 48 -1.35 -8.54 5.91
N GLY A 49 -2.45 -7.90 6.29
CA GLY A 49 -2.53 -7.08 7.51
C GLY A 49 -1.46 -5.99 7.51
N ASP A 50 -0.62 -5.99 8.54
CA ASP A 50 0.49 -5.03 8.70
C ASP A 50 1.79 -5.48 8.01
N PHE A 51 1.74 -6.43 7.10
CA PHE A 51 2.93 -6.99 6.44
C PHE A 51 2.86 -6.88 4.92
N ILE A 52 4.02 -6.76 4.30
CA ILE A 52 4.22 -6.91 2.86
C ILE A 52 5.24 -8.02 2.66
N ASP A 53 4.81 -9.13 2.09
CA ASP A 53 5.66 -10.26 1.77
C ASP A 53 6.07 -10.20 0.30
N LEU A 54 7.37 -10.32 0.06
CA LEU A 54 7.98 -10.32 -1.25
C LEU A 54 8.55 -11.71 -1.55
N LYS A 55 7.99 -12.38 -2.57
CA LYS A 55 8.43 -13.70 -3.02
C LYS A 55 9.08 -13.57 -4.38
N ILE A 56 10.37 -13.84 -4.45
CA ILE A 56 11.16 -13.80 -5.68
C ILE A 56 11.55 -15.23 -6.03
N ARG A 57 10.92 -15.78 -7.07
CA ARG A 57 11.29 -17.09 -7.60
C ARG A 57 12.42 -16.93 -8.61
N LYS A 58 13.46 -17.75 -8.49
CA LYS A 58 14.49 -17.90 -9.53
C LYS A 58 14.26 -19.24 -10.22
N LYS A 59 14.53 -19.30 -11.52
CA LYS A 59 14.31 -20.51 -12.33
C LYS A 59 15.06 -21.73 -11.79
N ASP A 60 16.26 -21.50 -11.22
CA ASP A 60 17.19 -22.55 -10.79
C ASP A 60 17.70 -22.36 -9.34
N LYS A 61 16.98 -21.63 -8.47
CA LYS A 61 17.32 -21.45 -7.05
C LYS A 61 16.09 -21.46 -6.15
N ASP A 62 16.32 -21.69 -4.86
CA ASP A 62 15.31 -21.56 -3.82
C ASP A 62 14.64 -20.17 -3.87
N GLU A 63 13.36 -20.15 -3.52
CA GLU A 63 12.56 -18.92 -3.45
C GLU A 63 13.17 -17.98 -2.42
N LEU A 64 13.50 -16.75 -2.84
CA LEU A 64 13.91 -15.70 -1.92
C LEU A 64 12.65 -15.06 -1.34
N PHE A 65 12.54 -15.10 -0.02
CA PHE A 65 11.46 -14.50 0.73
C PHE A 65 11.97 -13.27 1.48
N ILE A 66 11.33 -12.12 1.31
CA ILE A 66 11.63 -10.91 2.08
C ILE A 66 10.33 -10.41 2.69
N ARG A 67 10.32 -10.21 4.01
CA ARG A 67 9.16 -9.68 4.73
C ARG A 67 9.41 -8.24 5.16
N PHE A 68 8.39 -7.41 4.99
CA PHE A 68 8.37 -6.05 5.48
C PHE A 68 7.22 -5.86 6.49
N LYS A 69 7.48 -5.14 7.58
CA LYS A 69 6.43 -4.67 8.50
C LYS A 69 6.04 -3.25 8.16
N ILE A 70 4.77 -3.02 7.89
CA ILE A 70 4.18 -1.70 7.71
C ILE A 70 4.14 -1.00 9.06
N ILE A 71 4.80 0.17 9.14
CA ILE A 71 4.80 1.00 10.35
C ILE A 71 3.97 2.27 10.18
N LYS A 72 3.69 2.67 8.93
CA LYS A 72 2.85 3.83 8.62
C LYS A 72 2.35 3.79 7.19
N THR A 73 1.05 4.01 7.00
CA THR A 73 0.47 4.34 5.70
C THR A 73 0.69 5.82 5.39
N LEU A 74 1.28 6.12 4.23
CA LEU A 74 1.52 7.48 3.75
C LEU A 74 0.46 7.94 2.74
N SER A 75 0.01 7.06 1.86
CA SER A 75 -1.05 7.32 0.88
C SER A 75 -1.82 6.03 0.63
N CYS A 76 -3.12 6.18 0.41
CA CYS A 76 -4.05 5.07 0.30
C CYS A 76 -5.23 5.43 -0.60
N ASP A 77 -4.97 5.48 -1.89
CA ASP A 77 -5.99 5.63 -2.91
C ASP A 77 -6.24 4.26 -3.52
N PHE A 78 -7.09 3.46 -2.89
CA PHE A 78 -7.46 2.12 -3.34
C PHE A 78 -8.87 2.13 -3.92
N ILE A 79 -9.01 1.77 -5.19
CA ILE A 79 -10.31 1.47 -5.81
C ILE A 79 -10.45 -0.05 -5.90
N ASP A 80 -9.47 -0.67 -6.54
CA ASP A 80 -9.33 -2.12 -6.67
C ASP A 80 -7.84 -2.46 -6.90
N VAL A 81 -7.51 -3.74 -7.09
CA VAL A 81 -6.13 -4.19 -7.34
C VAL A 81 -5.54 -3.65 -8.64
N SER A 82 -6.37 -3.27 -9.59
CA SER A 82 -5.97 -2.77 -10.91
C SER A 82 -5.85 -1.25 -10.95
N ASN A 83 -6.45 -0.55 -10.00
CA ASN A 83 -6.49 0.89 -9.88
C ASN A 83 -6.21 1.30 -8.44
N CYS A 84 -4.92 1.49 -8.13
CA CYS A 84 -4.50 1.89 -6.80
C CYS A 84 -3.25 2.77 -6.80
N LYS A 85 -3.16 3.61 -5.78
CA LYS A 85 -1.94 4.31 -5.38
C LYS A 85 -1.77 4.14 -3.87
N LEU A 86 -0.93 3.19 -3.50
CA LEU A 86 -0.64 2.84 -2.11
C LEU A 86 0.79 3.20 -1.80
N LYS A 87 1.04 3.83 -0.65
CA LYS A 87 2.40 4.12 -0.21
C LYS A 87 2.56 3.89 1.28
N TYR A 88 3.59 3.13 1.65
CA TYR A 88 3.84 2.69 3.02
C TYR A 88 5.26 3.00 3.46
N LYS A 89 5.45 3.29 4.75
CA LYS A 89 6.74 3.16 5.44
C LYS A 89 6.83 1.77 6.04
N VAL A 90 7.98 1.13 5.82
CA VAL A 90 8.20 -0.25 6.24
C VAL A 90 9.56 -0.45 6.91
N LEU A 91 9.64 -1.52 7.70
CA LEU A 91 10.88 -2.08 8.23
C LEU A 91 11.11 -3.46 7.60
N THR A 92 12.33 -3.72 7.14
CA THR A 92 12.72 -5.05 6.62
C THR A 92 12.92 -6.01 7.78
N TYR A 93 12.42 -7.23 7.66
CA TYR A 93 12.74 -8.32 8.57
C TYR A 93 14.12 -8.91 8.23
N ASP A 94 14.98 -9.01 9.23
CA ASP A 94 16.29 -9.64 9.16
C ASP A 94 16.20 -11.03 9.80
N GLU A 95 16.39 -12.06 8.98
CA GLU A 95 16.35 -13.46 9.40
C GLU A 95 17.54 -13.84 10.28
N GLU A 96 18.72 -13.22 10.09
CA GLU A 96 19.92 -13.55 10.85
C GLU A 96 19.79 -13.13 12.32
N THR A 97 19.20 -11.96 12.55
CA THR A 97 18.99 -11.40 13.90
C THR A 97 17.58 -11.64 14.45
N ASN A 98 16.68 -12.24 13.65
CA ASN A 98 15.27 -12.45 13.97
C ASN A 98 14.59 -11.17 14.45
N SER A 99 14.85 -10.05 13.77
CA SER A 99 14.41 -8.73 14.19
C SER A 99 14.04 -7.85 12.99
N TYR A 100 13.30 -6.77 13.25
CA TYR A 100 13.07 -5.76 12.22
C TYR A 100 14.18 -4.72 12.27
N GLU A 101 14.78 -4.46 11.11
CA GLU A 101 15.76 -3.39 10.99
C GLU A 101 15.17 -2.06 11.45
N GLN A 102 16.01 -1.20 12.04
CA GLN A 102 15.58 0.16 12.41
C GLN A 102 15.47 1.10 11.20
N ARG A 103 16.01 0.70 10.05
CA ARG A 103 16.05 1.53 8.85
C ARG A 103 14.69 1.51 8.16
N ILE A 104 14.09 2.70 8.07
CA ILE A 104 12.77 2.88 7.47
C ILE A 104 12.90 3.02 5.96
N SER A 105 12.22 2.16 5.23
CA SER A 105 12.11 2.22 3.77
C SER A 105 10.71 2.62 3.34
N GLU A 106 10.53 3.03 2.09
CA GLU A 106 9.21 3.31 1.51
C GLU A 106 8.91 2.34 0.38
N ILE A 107 7.68 1.80 0.34
CA ILE A 107 7.17 0.99 -0.76
C ILE A 107 5.95 1.69 -1.34
N GLU A 108 5.94 1.90 -2.65
CA GLU A 108 4.83 2.49 -3.40
C GLU A 108 4.31 1.53 -4.47
N PHE A 109 3.00 1.31 -4.50
CA PHE A 109 2.26 0.60 -5.53
C PHE A 109 1.47 1.62 -6.32
N ASN A 110 1.69 1.71 -7.62
CA ASN A 110 1.00 2.67 -8.47
C ASN A 110 0.51 1.96 -9.75
N PHE A 111 -0.78 1.67 -9.77
CA PHE A 111 -1.45 0.89 -10.81
C PHE A 111 -2.63 1.67 -11.41
N SER A 112 -2.77 1.56 -12.72
CA SER A 112 -3.91 2.06 -13.49
C SER A 112 -4.22 1.06 -14.58
N ASP A 113 -5.48 0.63 -14.65
CA ASP A 113 -5.95 -0.37 -15.63
C ASP A 113 -5.11 -1.67 -15.60
N GLY A 114 -4.74 -2.09 -14.38
CA GLY A 114 -4.03 -3.33 -14.10
C GLY A 114 -2.56 -3.35 -14.50
N LYS A 115 -2.02 -2.23 -14.98
CA LYS A 115 -0.59 -2.05 -15.25
C LYS A 115 -0.03 -0.93 -14.40
N GLY A 116 1.23 -1.04 -14.03
CA GLY A 116 1.78 -0.10 -13.08
C GLY A 116 3.24 -0.33 -12.77
N LYS A 117 3.67 0.32 -11.69
CA LYS A 117 5.02 0.19 -11.16
C LYS A 117 4.97 0.01 -9.66
N ILE A 118 5.92 -0.77 -9.16
CA ILE A 118 6.23 -0.86 -7.73
C ILE A 118 7.58 -0.20 -7.52
N TYR A 119 7.64 0.69 -6.53
CA TYR A 119 8.85 1.42 -6.17
C TYR A 119 9.27 1.06 -4.75
N ILE A 120 10.56 0.82 -4.54
CA ILE A 120 11.14 0.59 -3.21
C ILE A 120 12.28 1.58 -3.01
N GLN A 121 12.14 2.44 -2.01
CA GLN A 121 13.16 3.40 -1.60
C GLN A 121 13.75 2.98 -0.25
N HIS A 122 14.97 2.46 -0.27
CA HIS A 122 15.77 2.25 0.93
C HIS A 122 16.62 3.50 1.24
N PRO A 123 16.89 3.82 2.52
CA PRO A 123 17.86 4.85 2.87
C PRO A 123 19.25 4.50 2.31
N ASN A 124 19.87 5.44 1.60
CA ASN A 124 21.22 5.33 1.03
C ASN A 124 21.38 4.37 -0.16
N PHE A 125 20.30 3.84 -0.73
CA PHE A 125 20.33 3.07 -1.97
C PHE A 125 19.55 3.78 -3.08
N PRO A 126 19.89 3.55 -4.36
CA PRO A 126 19.08 3.99 -5.48
C PRO A 126 17.64 3.46 -5.39
N LEU A 127 16.70 4.21 -5.96
CA LEU A 127 15.31 3.79 -6.09
C LEU A 127 15.23 2.51 -6.92
N ILE A 128 14.67 1.45 -6.35
CA ILE A 128 14.34 0.23 -7.09
C ILE A 128 12.97 0.44 -7.73
N THR A 129 12.89 0.18 -9.03
CA THR A 129 11.64 0.30 -9.81
C THR A 129 11.38 -1.01 -10.54
N SER A 130 10.16 -1.52 -10.42
CA SER A 130 9.73 -2.74 -11.10
C SER A 130 8.46 -2.46 -11.89
N ASP A 131 8.45 -2.81 -13.18
CA ASP A 131 7.21 -2.83 -13.97
C ASP A 131 6.32 -3.96 -13.45
N ALA A 132 5.04 -3.70 -13.29
CA ALA A 132 4.13 -4.61 -12.63
C ALA A 132 2.75 -4.67 -13.29
N THR A 133 2.12 -5.83 -13.16
CA THR A 133 0.73 -6.06 -13.52
C THR A 133 -0.04 -6.54 -12.31
N SER A 134 -1.20 -5.95 -12.06
CA SER A 134 -2.15 -6.59 -11.14
C SER A 134 -2.65 -7.87 -11.80
N ILE A 135 -2.79 -8.91 -11.01
CA ILE A 135 -3.60 -10.06 -11.41
C ILE A 135 -4.77 -10.01 -10.46
N ASP A 136 -5.93 -9.62 -10.98
CA ASP A 136 -7.16 -9.89 -10.26
C ASP A 136 -7.24 -11.39 -10.08
N LYS A 137 -7.55 -11.88 -8.86
CA LYS A 137 -7.66 -13.32 -8.62
C LYS A 137 -8.70 -13.85 -9.61
N ALA A 138 -8.24 -14.44 -10.70
CA ALA A 138 -9.11 -15.16 -11.61
C ALA A 138 -9.85 -16.20 -10.77
N GLN A 139 -11.18 -16.17 -10.91
CA GLN A 139 -12.18 -17.01 -10.26
C GLN A 139 -11.79 -18.48 -10.17
#